data_AF-A0AA38JK83-F1
#
_entry.id   AF-A0AA38JK83-F1
#
_cell.length_a   1.000
_cell.length_b   1.000
_cell.length_c   1.000
_cell.angle_alpha   90.00
_cell.angle_beta   90.00
_cell.angle_gamma   90.00
#
_symmetry.space_group_name_H-M   'P 1'
#
loop_
_entity.id
_entity.type
_entity.pdbx_description
1 polymer ?
#
loop_
_entity_poly.entity_id
_entity_poly.type
_entity_poly.pdbx_seq_one_letter_code
_entity_poly.pdbx_strand_id
1 'polypeptide(L)'
;MVSHHAPATRLGLYFALSLFSIVLLGVTAARIHQTLNFAPGVSFYDPIVVELLVTSALAIIWSWFIIHTIHTIRVNGPVTTFWHESIGFLIIWIMFLVGTAIATNFWANLGVCFGVFTCDILTVIVAFAWLCFITMTLIGFSTMLFLARNNGYGSIHEPLHGRWGTGQTGAGLARLGRRFEPHETVLMFIIFFVPFGLFHVFIPRLNLL
;
A
#
# COMPACT_ATOMS: atom_id res chain seq x y z
N MET A 1 2.55 7.06 28.96
CA MET A 1 3.83 6.81 28.27
C MET A 1 3.53 6.61 26.79
N VAL A 2 3.64 7.69 26.01
CA VAL A 2 3.42 7.67 24.56
C VAL A 2 4.67 7.05 23.94
N SER A 3 4.52 5.86 23.36
CA SER A 3 5.60 5.15 22.70
C SER A 3 6.06 5.97 21.48
N HIS A 4 7.27 6.54 21.55
CA HIS A 4 7.94 7.23 20.44
C HIS A 4 8.18 6.31 19.21
N HIS A 5 7.88 5.01 19.32
CA HIS A 5 8.11 4.03 18.25
C HIS A 5 7.05 4.05 17.14
N ALA A 6 5.81 4.48 17.42
CA ALA A 6 4.73 4.44 16.44
C ALA A 6 4.99 5.25 15.14
N PRO A 7 5.46 6.51 15.19
CA PRO A 7 5.75 7.27 13.96
C PRO A 7 6.99 6.76 13.21
N ALA A 8 7.99 6.24 13.94
CA ALA A 8 9.20 5.70 13.33
C ALA A 8 8.92 4.43 12.52
N THR A 9 8.07 3.54 13.04
CA THR A 9 7.64 2.35 12.31
C THR A 9 6.92 2.75 11.02
N ARG A 10 5.97 3.69 11.07
CA ARG A 10 5.23 4.13 9.88
C ARG A 10 6.16 4.74 8.83
N LEU A 11 7.12 5.57 9.24
CA LEU A 11 8.12 6.14 8.33
C LEU A 11 8.97 5.06 7.66
N GLY A 12 9.40 4.06 8.43
CA GLY A 12 10.15 2.91 7.91
C GLY A 12 9.37 2.09 6.89
N LEU A 13 8.06 1.86 7.11
CA LEU A 13 7.23 1.14 6.16
C LEU A 13 7.01 1.92 4.85
N TYR A 14 6.79 3.23 4.90
CA TYR A 14 6.70 4.05 3.67
C TYR A 14 8.03 4.08 2.89
N PHE A 15 9.16 4.06 3.60
CA PHE A 15 10.48 3.96 2.96
C PHE A 15 10.71 2.58 2.34
N ALA A 16 10.30 1.49 3.00
CA ALA A 16 10.35 0.15 2.42
C ALA A 16 9.47 0.03 1.17
N LEU A 17 8.25 0.59 1.22
CA LEU A 17 7.33 0.64 0.08
C LEU A 17 7.96 1.37 -1.12
N SER A 18 8.62 2.51 -0.88
CA SER A 18 9.27 3.27 -1.97
C SER A 18 10.42 2.48 -2.58
N LEU A 19 11.25 1.79 -1.79
CA LEU A 19 12.32 0.93 -2.29
C LEU A 19 11.79 -0.23 -3.15
N PHE A 20 10.77 -0.95 -2.67
CA PHE A 20 10.17 -2.04 -3.44
C PHE A 20 9.50 -1.54 -4.73
N SER A 21 8.87 -0.36 -4.68
CA SER A 21 8.27 0.27 -5.86
C SER A 21 9.32 0.69 -6.89
N ILE A 22 10.48 1.21 -6.46
CA ILE A 22 11.60 1.56 -7.36
C ILE A 22 12.13 0.31 -8.07
N VAL A 23 12.31 -0.79 -7.34
CA VAL A 23 12.72 -2.07 -7.94
C VAL A 23 11.68 -2.55 -8.95
N LEU A 24 10.40 -2.52 -8.59
CA LEU A 24 9.32 -2.94 -9.49
C LEU A 24 9.26 -2.07 -10.76
N LEU A 25 9.42 -0.75 -10.63
CA LEU A 25 9.49 0.18 -11.76
C LEU A 25 10.69 -0.13 -12.67
N GLY A 26 11.86 -0.37 -12.09
CA GLY A 26 13.07 -0.73 -12.86
C GLY A 26 12.92 -2.03 -13.64
N VAL A 27 12.39 -3.08 -13.02
CA VAL A 27 12.22 -4.39 -13.65
C VAL A 27 11.13 -4.36 -14.73
N THR A 28 10.00 -3.66 -14.48
CA THR A 28 8.93 -3.50 -15.48
C THR A 28 9.40 -2.67 -16.68
N ALA A 29 10.18 -1.60 -16.46
CA ALA A 29 10.80 -0.83 -17.54
C ALA A 29 11.79 -1.66 -18.37
N ALA A 30 12.61 -2.48 -17.72
CA ALA A 30 13.53 -3.37 -18.41
C ALA A 30 12.80 -4.36 -19.32
N ARG A 31 11.66 -4.93 -18.87
CA ARG A 31 10.84 -5.81 -19.70
C ARG A 31 10.27 -5.09 -20.92
N ILE A 32 9.74 -3.88 -20.74
CA ILE A 32 9.19 -3.09 -21.86
C ILE A 32 10.28 -2.78 -22.90
N HIS A 33 11.48 -2.41 -22.43
CA HIS A 33 12.61 -2.15 -23.31
C HIS A 33 13.00 -3.39 -24.12
N GLN A 34 12.96 -4.58 -23.53
CA GLN A 34 13.20 -5.82 -24.27
C GLN A 34 12.11 -6.08 -25.30
N THR A 35 10.83 -5.99 -24.91
CA THR A 35 9.72 -6.29 -25.84
C THR A 35 9.70 -5.38 -27.07
N LEU A 36 10.14 -4.12 -26.93
CA LEU A 36 10.22 -3.16 -28.04
C LEU A 36 11.39 -3.45 -28.99
N ASN A 37 12.49 -4.02 -28.49
CA ASN A 37 13.71 -4.26 -29.28
C ASN A 37 13.76 -5.65 -29.93
N PHE A 38 12.95 -6.62 -29.47
CA PHE A 38 13.03 -8.01 -29.94
C PHE A 38 12.37 -8.28 -31.31
N ALA A 39 11.50 -7.41 -31.83
CA ALA A 39 10.91 -7.58 -33.16
C ALA A 39 10.46 -6.23 -33.79
N PRO A 40 11.26 -5.62 -34.69
CA PRO A 40 10.85 -4.41 -35.41
C PRO A 40 9.74 -4.75 -36.42
N GLY A 41 8.47 -4.66 -35.99
CA GLY A 41 7.31 -4.84 -36.86
C GLY A 41 6.07 -5.47 -36.20
N VAL A 42 6.21 -6.13 -35.04
CA VAL A 42 5.10 -6.68 -34.26
C VAL A 42 5.31 -6.35 -32.78
N SER A 43 4.91 -5.14 -32.38
CA SER A 43 4.99 -4.70 -30.99
C SER A 43 4.00 -5.49 -30.14
N PHE A 44 4.47 -6.53 -29.45
CA PHE A 44 3.69 -7.22 -28.42
C PHE A 44 3.75 -6.41 -27.12
N TYR A 45 2.70 -5.63 -26.88
CA TYR A 45 2.54 -4.83 -25.68
C TYR A 45 1.71 -5.59 -24.64
N ASP A 46 2.24 -5.73 -23.44
CA ASP A 46 1.56 -6.39 -22.34
C ASP A 46 0.94 -5.33 -21.40
N PRO A 47 -0.39 -5.13 -21.45
CA PRO A 47 -1.05 -4.05 -20.73
C PRO A 47 -0.86 -4.16 -19.20
N ILE A 48 -0.71 -5.37 -18.68
CA ILE A 48 -0.60 -5.65 -17.24
C ILE A 48 0.72 -5.10 -16.69
N VAL A 49 1.80 -5.18 -17.46
CA VAL A 49 3.10 -4.65 -17.04
C VAL A 49 3.09 -3.13 -16.99
N VAL A 50 2.31 -2.49 -17.84
CA VAL A 50 2.18 -1.03 -17.82
C VAL A 50 1.31 -0.57 -16.67
N GLU A 51 0.25 -1.30 -16.35
CA GLU A 51 -0.54 -1.05 -15.15
C GLU A 51 0.34 -1.07 -13.90
N LEU A 52 1.18 -2.10 -13.73
CA LEU A 52 2.12 -2.21 -12.61
C LEU A 52 3.20 -1.12 -12.63
N LEU A 53 3.68 -0.70 -13.81
CA LEU A 53 4.63 0.41 -13.96
C LEU A 53 4.01 1.74 -13.50
N VAL A 54 2.80 2.05 -13.94
CA VAL A 54 2.09 3.28 -13.55
C VAL A 54 1.77 3.25 -12.06
N THR A 55 1.34 2.10 -11.54
CA THR A 55 0.99 1.93 -10.12
C THR A 55 2.21 2.09 -9.23
N SER A 56 3.37 1.53 -9.60
CA SER A 56 4.62 1.71 -8.87
C SER A 56 5.14 3.15 -8.92
N ALA A 57 5.00 3.85 -10.05
CA ALA A 57 5.33 5.28 -10.15
C ALA A 57 4.45 6.13 -9.22
N LEU A 58 3.13 5.89 -9.20
CA LEU A 58 2.21 6.56 -8.29
C LEU A 58 2.55 6.26 -6.82
N ALA A 59 2.90 5.01 -6.50
CA ALA A 59 3.30 4.61 -5.15
C ALA A 59 4.58 5.32 -4.67
N ILE A 60 5.57 5.53 -5.55
CA ILE A 60 6.79 6.30 -5.24
C ILE A 60 6.44 7.75 -4.92
N ILE A 61 5.70 8.41 -5.82
CA ILE A 61 5.29 9.81 -5.66
C ILE A 61 4.49 9.98 -4.36
N TRP A 62 3.55 9.09 -4.10
CA TRP A 62 2.72 9.10 -2.89
C TRP A 62 3.55 8.90 -1.63
N SER A 63 4.45 7.91 -1.62
CA SER A 63 5.32 7.64 -0.48
C SER A 63 6.19 8.86 -0.14
N TRP A 64 6.77 9.49 -1.16
CA TRP A 64 7.59 10.68 -0.97
C TRP A 64 6.77 11.87 -0.46
N PHE A 65 5.56 12.06 -0.98
CA PHE A 65 4.61 13.06 -0.51
C PHE A 65 4.27 12.89 0.97
N ILE A 66 4.00 11.67 1.43
CA ILE A 66 3.73 11.39 2.85
C ILE A 66 4.95 11.62 3.72
N ILE A 67 6.14 11.16 3.30
CA ILE A 67 7.40 11.40 4.04
C ILE A 67 7.65 12.90 4.21
N HIS A 68 7.49 13.67 3.13
CA HIS A 68 7.64 15.13 3.16
C HIS A 68 6.61 15.80 4.09
N THR A 69 5.36 15.34 4.07
CA THR A 69 4.29 15.86 4.92
C THR A 69 4.55 15.57 6.40
N ILE A 70 5.08 14.39 6.74
CA ILE A 70 5.46 14.04 8.12
C ILE A 70 6.64 14.89 8.60
N HIS A 71 7.62 15.18 7.73
CA HIS A 71 8.77 15.99 8.08
C HIS A 71 8.41 17.49 8.22
N THR A 72 7.43 17.96 7.46
CA THR A 72 6.96 19.36 7.50
C THR A 72 5.94 19.55 8.63
N ILE A 73 6.44 19.80 9.85
CA ILE A 73 5.65 19.94 11.10
C ILE A 73 4.69 21.17 11.08
N ARG A 74 4.74 22.03 10.05
CA ARG A 74 4.23 23.42 10.14
C ARG A 74 3.08 23.81 9.21
N VAL A 75 2.50 22.88 8.44
CA VAL A 75 1.45 23.22 7.48
C VAL A 75 0.09 22.71 7.98
N ASN A 76 -0.67 23.60 8.61
CA ASN A 76 -2.10 23.38 8.86
C ASN A 76 -2.85 23.60 7.54
N GLY A 77 -3.07 22.53 6.76
CA GLY A 77 -3.83 22.57 5.52
C GLY A 77 -4.81 21.40 5.40
N PRO A 78 -5.89 21.53 4.60
CA PRO A 78 -6.85 20.43 4.42
C PRO A 78 -6.23 19.17 3.80
N VAL A 79 -5.09 19.32 3.11
CA VAL A 79 -4.35 18.24 2.43
C VAL A 79 -3.52 17.38 3.40
N THR A 80 -3.33 17.82 4.65
CA THR A 80 -2.54 17.09 5.67
C THR A 80 -3.42 16.30 6.65
N THR A 81 -4.68 16.06 6.29
CA THR A 81 -5.64 15.33 7.11
C THR A 81 -5.55 13.82 6.87
N PHE A 82 -5.84 13.04 7.92
CA PHE A 82 -5.79 11.58 7.88
C PHE A 82 -6.76 10.97 6.84
N TRP A 83 -7.87 11.66 6.57
CA TRP A 83 -8.81 11.30 5.49
C TRP A 83 -8.16 11.29 4.11
N HIS A 84 -7.38 12.32 3.78
CA HIS A 84 -6.78 12.45 2.46
C HIS A 84 -5.69 11.39 2.23
N GLU A 85 -4.92 11.10 3.27
CA GLU A 85 -3.95 10.00 3.28
C GLU A 85 -4.64 8.64 3.04
N SER A 86 -5.76 8.40 3.72
CA SER A 86 -6.50 7.14 3.62
C SER A 86 -7.12 6.92 2.23
N ILE A 87 -7.65 7.97 1.59
CA ILE A 87 -8.26 7.88 0.26
C ILE A 87 -7.20 7.55 -0.80
N GLY A 88 -6.09 8.30 -0.84
CA GLY A 88 -5.06 8.04 -1.84
C GLY A 88 -4.36 6.69 -1.62
N PHE A 89 -4.18 6.30 -0.37
CA PHE A 89 -3.70 4.97 -0.01
C PHE A 89 -4.63 3.86 -0.52
N LEU A 90 -5.94 4.01 -0.36
CA LEU A 90 -6.95 3.03 -0.81
C LEU A 90 -6.94 2.85 -2.32
N ILE A 91 -6.83 3.95 -3.07
CA ILE A 91 -6.78 3.90 -4.54
C ILE A 91 -5.56 3.08 -5.00
N ILE A 92 -4.37 3.40 -4.49
CA ILE A 92 -3.14 2.69 -4.86
C ILE A 92 -3.18 1.23 -4.41
N TRP A 93 -3.79 0.96 -3.24
CA TRP A 93 -3.97 -0.40 -2.73
C TRP A 93 -4.82 -1.26 -3.66
N ILE A 94 -5.94 -0.74 -4.17
CA ILE A 94 -6.79 -1.45 -5.14
C ILE A 94 -6.03 -1.69 -6.45
N MET A 95 -5.28 -0.69 -6.95
CA MET A 95 -4.48 -0.85 -8.17
C MET A 95 -3.44 -1.97 -8.04
N PHE A 96 -2.74 -2.05 -6.91
CA PHE A 96 -1.83 -3.16 -6.65
C PHE A 96 -2.55 -4.52 -6.55
N LEU A 97 -3.71 -4.57 -5.90
CA LEU A 97 -4.50 -5.80 -5.80
C LEU A 97 -4.90 -6.31 -7.19
N VAL A 98 -5.49 -5.44 -8.02
CA VAL A 98 -5.94 -5.82 -9.36
C VAL A 98 -4.76 -6.23 -10.24
N GLY A 99 -3.68 -5.43 -10.26
CA GLY A 99 -2.48 -5.74 -11.04
C GLY A 99 -1.82 -7.05 -10.63
N THR A 100 -1.68 -7.32 -9.32
CA THR A 100 -1.12 -8.59 -8.82
C THR A 100 -2.01 -9.80 -9.11
N ALA A 101 -3.32 -9.66 -8.95
CA ALA A 101 -4.29 -10.72 -9.22
C ALA A 101 -4.28 -11.11 -10.71
N ILE A 102 -4.30 -10.14 -11.62
CA ILE A 102 -4.26 -10.42 -13.06
C ILE A 102 -2.90 -11.03 -13.44
N ALA A 103 -1.79 -10.44 -12.97
CA ALA A 103 -0.44 -10.95 -13.22
C ALA A 103 -0.26 -12.41 -12.79
N THR A 104 -0.76 -12.80 -11.62
CA THR A 104 -0.68 -14.18 -11.13
C THR A 104 -1.50 -15.17 -11.95
N ASN A 105 -2.67 -14.78 -12.47
CA ASN A 105 -3.48 -15.66 -13.33
C ASN A 105 -2.85 -15.86 -14.71
N PHE A 106 -2.38 -14.78 -15.34
CA PHE A 106 -1.81 -14.85 -16.68
C PHE A 106 -0.49 -15.62 -16.71
N TRP A 107 0.28 -15.54 -15.62
CA TRP A 107 1.61 -16.13 -15.51
C TRP A 107 1.63 -17.29 -14.50
N ALA A 108 0.53 -18.02 -14.35
CA ALA A 108 0.41 -19.07 -13.32
C ALA A 108 1.36 -20.27 -13.53
N ASN A 109 1.87 -20.50 -14.75
CA ASN A 109 2.65 -21.69 -15.10
C ASN A 109 4.15 -21.40 -15.34
N LEU A 110 4.75 -20.50 -14.55
CA LEU A 110 6.17 -20.17 -14.68
C LEU A 110 7.13 -21.25 -14.17
N GLY A 111 6.62 -22.23 -13.43
CA GLY A 111 7.43 -23.32 -12.88
C GLY A 111 8.08 -24.24 -13.92
N VAL A 112 7.63 -24.18 -15.18
CA VAL A 112 8.15 -25.03 -16.27
C VAL A 112 9.33 -24.37 -17.01
N CYS A 113 9.65 -23.10 -16.70
CA CYS A 113 10.59 -22.27 -17.46
C CYS A 113 11.76 -21.75 -16.60
N PHE A 114 12.20 -22.50 -15.59
CA PHE A 114 13.36 -22.11 -14.79
C PHE A 114 14.64 -22.11 -15.64
N GLY A 115 15.38 -20.99 -15.64
CA GLY A 115 16.67 -20.85 -16.34
C GLY A 115 16.64 -20.02 -17.63
N VAL A 116 15.48 -19.49 -18.04
CA VAL A 116 15.38 -18.52 -19.15
C VAL A 116 15.21 -17.12 -18.57
N PHE A 117 16.09 -16.19 -18.95
CA PHE A 117 16.14 -14.81 -18.44
C PHE A 117 14.78 -14.09 -18.44
N THR A 118 13.95 -14.36 -19.45
CA THR A 118 12.60 -13.79 -19.57
C THR A 118 11.64 -14.28 -18.48
N CYS A 119 11.70 -15.57 -18.12
CA CYS A 119 10.84 -16.18 -17.11
C CYS A 119 11.26 -15.74 -15.69
N ASP A 120 12.57 -15.54 -15.46
CA ASP A 120 13.07 -15.02 -14.18
C ASP A 120 12.57 -13.59 -13.93
N ILE A 121 12.59 -12.72 -14.94
CA ILE A 121 12.09 -11.34 -14.83
C ILE A 121 10.60 -11.30 -14.46
N LEU A 122 9.76 -12.10 -15.11
CA LEU A 122 8.33 -12.15 -14.77
C LEU A 122 8.10 -12.60 -13.32
N THR A 123 8.85 -13.62 -12.87
CA THR A 123 8.77 -14.10 -11.49
C THR A 123 9.12 -13.00 -10.49
N VAL A 124 10.18 -12.24 -10.79
CA VAL A 124 10.60 -11.09 -9.97
C VAL A 124 9.52 -10.01 -9.94
N ILE A 125 8.90 -9.67 -11.08
CA ILE A 125 7.80 -8.69 -11.14
C ILE A 125 6.65 -9.11 -10.23
N VAL A 126 6.19 -10.36 -10.34
CA VAL A 126 5.08 -10.88 -9.52
C VAL A 126 5.43 -10.85 -8.04
N ALA A 127 6.64 -11.32 -7.68
CA ALA A 127 7.09 -11.34 -6.29
C ALA A 127 7.13 -9.92 -5.68
N PHE A 128 7.73 -8.95 -6.37
CA PHE A 128 7.80 -7.58 -5.89
C PHE A 128 6.43 -6.88 -5.88
N ALA A 129 5.53 -7.21 -6.80
CA ALA A 129 4.17 -6.69 -6.80
C ALA A 129 3.39 -7.18 -5.55
N TRP A 130 3.53 -8.45 -5.17
CA TRP A 130 2.99 -8.97 -3.91
C TRP A 130 3.63 -8.35 -2.68
N LEU A 131 4.94 -8.12 -2.68
CA LEU A 131 5.62 -7.43 -1.58
C LEU A 131 5.11 -5.99 -1.43
N CYS A 132 4.86 -5.26 -2.52
CA CYS A 132 4.25 -3.93 -2.49
C CYS A 132 2.82 -3.99 -1.92
N PHE A 133 2.02 -4.99 -2.32
CA PHE A 133 0.69 -5.18 -1.78
C PHE A 133 0.70 -5.48 -0.27
N ILE A 134 1.53 -6.41 0.18
CA ILE A 134 1.66 -6.78 1.60
C ILE A 134 2.16 -5.59 2.42
N THR A 135 3.20 -4.89 1.95
CA THR A 135 3.70 -3.70 2.66
C THR A 135 2.65 -2.61 2.78
N MET A 136 1.86 -2.36 1.72
CA MET A 136 0.69 -1.49 1.81
C MET A 136 -0.26 -1.97 2.90
N THR A 137 -0.70 -3.24 2.89
CA THR A 137 -1.61 -3.76 3.93
C THR A 137 -1.09 -3.55 5.35
N LEU A 138 0.22 -3.70 5.57
CA LEU A 138 0.85 -3.46 6.87
C LEU A 138 0.83 -1.97 7.26
N ILE A 139 1.04 -1.07 6.31
CA ILE A 139 0.90 0.38 6.53
C ILE A 139 -0.53 0.69 6.96
N GLY A 140 -1.53 0.27 6.17
CA GLY A 140 -2.94 0.49 6.47
C GLY A 140 -3.35 -0.11 7.82
N PHE A 141 -2.84 -1.30 8.17
CA PHE A 141 -3.08 -1.90 9.47
C PHE A 141 -2.46 -1.09 10.61
N SER A 142 -1.23 -0.60 10.44
CA SER A 142 -0.54 0.21 11.46
C SER A 142 -1.26 1.54 11.72
N THR A 143 -1.81 2.17 10.68
CA THR A 143 -2.55 3.43 10.78
C THR A 143 -3.89 3.21 11.46
N MET A 144 -4.59 2.11 11.16
CA MET A 144 -5.85 1.76 11.84
C MET A 144 -5.65 1.43 13.33
N LEU A 145 -4.60 0.69 13.69
CA LEU A 145 -4.28 0.44 15.11
C LEU A 145 -4.02 1.73 15.89
N PHE A 146 -3.37 2.70 15.26
CA PHE A 146 -3.13 4.01 15.86
C PHE A 146 -4.44 4.77 16.11
N LEU A 147 -5.37 4.75 15.14
CA LEU A 147 -6.69 5.37 15.31
C LEU A 147 -7.53 4.67 16.38
N ALA A 148 -7.55 3.34 16.38
CA ALA A 148 -8.29 2.56 17.38
C ALA A 148 -7.82 2.87 18.81
N ARG A 149 -6.52 3.14 19.00
CA ARG A 149 -5.97 3.52 20.30
C ARG A 149 -6.30 4.96 20.72
N ASN A 150 -6.46 5.87 19.75
CA ASN A 150 -6.62 7.31 19.98
C ASN A 150 -8.06 7.79 19.71
N ASN A 151 -9.07 7.10 20.25
CA ASN A 151 -10.50 7.48 20.16
C ASN A 151 -11.12 7.48 18.74
N GLY A 152 -10.50 6.81 17.76
CA GLY A 152 -11.11 6.49 16.47
C GLY A 152 -11.58 7.71 15.67
N TYR A 153 -12.90 7.80 15.44
CA TYR A 153 -13.53 8.73 14.50
C TYR A 153 -13.38 10.22 14.85
N GLY A 154 -13.13 10.55 16.12
CA GLY A 154 -12.87 11.93 16.55
C GLY A 154 -11.57 12.51 15.99
N SER A 155 -10.64 11.63 15.61
CA SER A 155 -9.24 11.96 15.31
C SER A 155 -8.92 11.99 13.81
N ILE A 156 -9.92 11.76 12.94
CA ILE A 156 -9.69 11.68 11.49
C ILE A 156 -9.48 13.07 10.86
N HIS A 157 -9.97 14.14 11.51
CA HIS A 157 -9.73 15.52 11.10
C HIS A 157 -8.46 16.12 11.70
N GLU A 158 -7.75 15.36 12.53
CA GLU A 158 -6.57 15.85 13.22
C GLU A 158 -5.31 15.72 12.35
N PRO A 159 -4.30 16.57 12.58
CA PRO A 159 -3.10 16.59 11.75
C PRO A 159 -2.21 15.36 12.00
N LEU A 160 -1.60 14.90 10.91
CA LEU A 160 -0.88 13.63 10.85
C LEU A 160 0.35 13.50 11.77
N HIS A 161 0.89 14.63 12.24
CA HIS A 161 2.13 14.69 13.02
C HIS A 161 1.97 14.34 14.51
N GLY A 162 0.78 13.90 14.96
CA GLY A 162 0.57 13.33 16.31
C GLY A 162 0.77 14.30 17.49
N ARG A 163 1.12 15.56 17.21
CA ARG A 163 1.26 16.63 18.21
C ARG A 163 -0.06 17.39 18.30
N TRP A 164 -0.96 16.85 19.11
CA TRP A 164 -2.25 17.47 19.38
C TRP A 164 -1.95 18.65 20.32
N GLY A 165 -2.09 19.87 19.82
CA GLY A 165 -1.87 21.05 20.65
C GLY A 165 -2.83 21.01 21.83
N THR A 166 -2.31 21.03 23.06
CA THR A 166 -3.07 21.24 24.31
C THR A 166 -3.73 22.63 24.41
N GLY A 167 -4.00 23.28 23.28
CA GLY A 167 -4.30 24.70 23.16
C GLY A 167 -5.66 25.02 22.54
N GLN A 168 -6.57 24.05 22.38
CA GLN A 168 -7.97 24.36 22.08
C GLN A 168 -8.92 23.60 23.01
N THR A 169 -9.30 24.34 24.06
CA THR A 169 -10.63 24.32 24.71
C THR A 169 -10.96 23.17 25.65
N GLY A 170 -10.88 23.47 26.95
CA GLY A 170 -11.68 22.85 28.02
C GLY A 170 -13.20 23.11 27.88
N ALA A 171 -13.75 23.00 26.67
CA ALA A 171 -15.18 23.14 26.37
C ALA A 171 -15.81 21.85 25.79
N GLY A 172 -15.02 20.78 25.58
CA GLY A 172 -15.51 19.48 25.11
C GLY A 172 -15.58 18.38 26.18
N LEU A 173 -15.02 18.62 27.37
CA LEU A 173 -14.91 17.64 28.46
C LEU A 173 -16.25 17.27 29.14
N ALA A 174 -17.38 17.82 28.68
CA ALA A 174 -18.71 17.57 29.22
C ALA A 174 -19.67 16.84 28.27
N ARG A 175 -19.25 16.43 27.07
CA ARG A 175 -20.11 15.62 26.18
C ARG A 175 -19.53 14.25 25.85
N LEU A 176 -19.93 13.32 26.72
CA LEU A 176 -20.24 11.93 26.39
C LEU A 176 -19.05 11.05 26.02
N GLY A 177 -18.38 10.48 27.02
CA GLY A 177 -18.93 9.30 27.70
C GLY A 177 -19.59 8.20 26.84
N ARG A 178 -19.36 8.14 25.52
CA ARG A 178 -19.67 6.95 24.73
C ARG A 178 -18.42 6.09 24.70
N ARG A 179 -18.43 5.09 25.59
CA ARG A 179 -17.65 3.85 25.45
C ARG A 179 -17.83 3.39 24.00
N PHE A 180 -16.76 3.52 23.22
CA PHE A 180 -16.74 3.11 21.82
C PHE A 180 -16.84 1.59 21.78
N GLU A 181 -17.88 1.07 21.14
CA GLU A 181 -18.02 -0.36 20.95
C GLU A 181 -17.08 -0.82 19.82
N PRO A 182 -16.32 -1.91 20.02
CA PRO A 182 -15.33 -2.40 19.05
C PRO A 182 -15.92 -2.85 17.70
N HIS A 183 -17.25 -2.92 17.54
CA HIS A 183 -17.88 -3.47 16.35
C HIS A 183 -17.76 -2.59 15.09
N GLU A 184 -17.70 -1.27 15.21
CA GLU A 184 -17.62 -0.34 14.05
C GLU A 184 -16.23 -0.37 13.39
N THR A 185 -15.16 -0.44 14.20
CA THR A 185 -13.80 -0.64 13.67
C THR A 185 -13.67 -2.02 13.05
N VAL A 186 -14.30 -3.04 13.66
CA VAL A 186 -14.37 -4.39 13.11
C VAL A 186 -15.14 -4.42 11.78
N LEU A 187 -16.14 -3.57 11.57
CA LEU A 187 -16.87 -3.48 10.29
C LEU A 187 -16.00 -2.92 9.16
N MET A 188 -15.16 -1.91 9.41
CA MET A 188 -14.11 -1.51 8.46
C MET A 188 -13.11 -2.65 8.25
N PHE A 189 -12.70 -3.35 9.31
CA PHE A 189 -11.89 -4.56 9.17
C PHE A 189 -12.53 -5.61 8.26
N ILE A 190 -13.83 -5.89 8.38
CA ILE A 190 -14.53 -6.88 7.55
C ILE A 190 -14.63 -6.39 6.11
N ILE A 191 -14.94 -5.12 5.87
CA ILE A 191 -15.01 -4.57 4.50
C ILE A 191 -13.63 -4.55 3.82
N PHE A 192 -12.54 -4.33 4.56
CA PHE A 192 -11.17 -4.26 4.01
C PHE A 192 -10.40 -5.61 4.01
N PHE A 193 -10.69 -6.54 4.93
CA PHE A 193 -9.96 -7.81 5.10
C PHE A 193 -10.74 -9.07 4.69
N VAL A 194 -12.04 -9.01 4.36
CA VAL A 194 -12.73 -10.21 3.83
C VAL A 194 -12.13 -10.78 2.52
N PRO A 195 -11.34 -10.07 1.67
CA PRO A 195 -10.64 -10.76 0.59
C PRO A 195 -9.47 -11.62 1.07
N PHE A 196 -8.98 -11.50 2.31
CA PHE A 196 -7.92 -12.38 2.84
C PHE A 196 -8.40 -13.82 3.06
N GLY A 197 -9.71 -14.09 3.10
CA GLY A 197 -10.25 -15.46 3.05
C GLY A 197 -10.05 -16.14 1.69
N LEU A 198 -9.81 -15.36 0.63
CA LEU A 198 -9.50 -15.86 -0.71
C LEU A 198 -8.01 -16.21 -0.90
N PHE A 199 -7.14 -15.86 0.06
CA PHE A 199 -5.69 -16.15 0.01
C PHE A 199 -5.39 -17.66 -0.02
N HIS A 200 -6.26 -18.48 0.58
CA HIS A 200 -6.14 -19.94 0.55
C HIS A 200 -6.63 -20.56 -0.77
N VAL A 201 -7.29 -19.76 -1.63
CA VAL A 201 -7.79 -20.17 -2.94
C VAL A 201 -6.85 -19.70 -4.07
N PHE A 202 -5.98 -18.70 -3.82
CA PHE A 202 -5.05 -18.15 -4.82
C PHE A 202 -3.60 -18.62 -4.71
N ILE A 203 -3.25 -19.36 -3.65
CA ILE A 203 -2.07 -20.24 -3.60
C ILE A 203 -2.49 -21.72 -3.73
N PRO A 204 -3.22 -22.19 -4.77
CA PRO A 204 -3.23 -23.60 -5.08
C PRO A 204 -2.05 -23.84 -6.01
N ARG A 205 -1.16 -24.75 -5.60
CA ARG A 205 -0.06 -25.35 -6.40
C ARG A 205 1.32 -24.70 -6.34
N LEU A 206 1.83 -24.46 -5.14
CA LEU A 206 3.28 -24.58 -4.90
C LEU A 206 3.69 -25.98 -4.37
N ASN A 207 2.78 -26.97 -4.43
CA ASN A 207 2.92 -28.27 -3.76
C ASN A 207 2.72 -29.48 -4.70
N LEU A 208 2.97 -29.32 -6.00
CA LEU A 208 2.94 -30.43 -6.96
C LEU A 208 3.95 -30.18 -8.08
N LEU A 209 5.24 -30.23 -7.72
CA LEU A 209 6.36 -30.69 -8.54
C LEU A 209 7.58 -30.89 -7.62
#